data_AF-A0A0A0AK01-F1
#
_entry.id   AF-A0A0A0AK01-F1
#
_cell.length_a   1.000
_cell.length_b   1.000
_cell.length_c   1.000
_cell.angle_alpha   90.00
_cell.angle_beta   90.00
_cell.angle_gamma   90.00
#
_symmetry.space_group_name_H-M   'P 1'
#
loop_
_entity.id
_entity.type
_entity.pdbx_description
1 polymer ?
#
loop_
_entity_poly.entity_id
_entity_poly.type
_entity_poly.pdbx_seq_one_letter_code
_entity_poly.pdbx_strand_id
1 'polypeptide(L)'
;YRGEGIVPASPRDVWECIKPVAGGRRTKWDQNVKDFEVVEAISDTVSVCRTTTPSAFMRIISPREFVDVVLVKQYEDGTMLSAATNVEHPLCPPQPDFVRGFNYPCGCFCIPLPGEPDRTQLLSFFQTDLGGYLPQTVVDSFFPASIAGFYSNLTKAVKALKA
;
A
#
# COMPACT_ATOMS: atom_id res chain seq x y z
N TYR A 1 0.85 12.09 3.79
CA TYR A 1 0.04 11.72 4.97
C TYR A 1 0.70 10.59 5.73
N ARG A 2 0.59 10.60 7.08
CA ARG A 2 1.09 9.55 7.97
C ARG A 2 -0.08 8.92 8.71
N GLY A 3 -0.19 7.60 8.64
CA GLY A 3 -1.05 6.79 9.50
C GLY A 3 -0.23 6.09 10.57
N GLU A 4 -0.84 5.91 11.74
CA GLU A 4 -0.25 5.17 12.85
C GLU A 4 -1.35 4.44 13.62
N GLY A 5 -1.08 3.19 14.01
CA GLY A 5 -2.00 2.44 14.84
C GLY A 5 -1.43 1.11 15.28
N ILE A 6 -2.01 0.54 16.33
CA ILE A 6 -1.70 -0.82 16.79
C ILE A 6 -2.68 -1.81 16.16
N VAL A 7 -2.15 -2.76 15.41
CA VAL A 7 -2.93 -3.86 14.81
C VAL A 7 -2.88 -5.07 15.75
N PRO A 8 -4.02 -5.68 16.12
CA PRO A 8 -4.08 -6.82 17.05
C PRO A 8 -3.72 -8.15 16.37
N ALA A 9 -2.53 -8.21 15.75
CA ALA A 9 -1.96 -9.41 15.16
C ALA A 9 -0.43 -9.36 15.23
N SER A 10 0.21 -10.52 15.05
CA SER A 10 1.67 -10.63 15.04
C SER A 10 2.27 -9.85 13.87
N PRO A 11 3.54 -9.37 13.96
CA PRO A 11 4.17 -8.63 12.87
C PRO A 11 4.15 -9.41 11.56
N ARG A 12 4.32 -10.74 11.63
CA ARG A 12 4.29 -11.63 10.48
C ARG A 12 2.91 -11.66 9.82
N ASP A 13 1.84 -11.80 10.59
CA ASP A 13 0.47 -11.83 10.03
C ASP A 13 0.09 -10.49 9.40
N VAL A 14 0.48 -9.38 10.03
CA VAL A 14 0.29 -8.05 9.46
C VAL A 14 1.09 -7.92 8.16
N TRP A 15 2.35 -8.36 8.16
CA TRP A 15 3.22 -8.34 6.99
C TRP A 15 2.65 -9.16 5.83
N GLU A 16 2.15 -10.37 6.08
CA GLU A 16 1.51 -11.21 5.05
C GLU A 16 0.30 -10.53 4.39
N CYS A 17 -0.40 -9.64 5.09
CA CYS A 17 -1.48 -8.84 4.54
C CYS A 17 -0.99 -7.67 3.69
N ILE A 18 0.14 -7.05 4.03
CA ILE A 18 0.60 -5.81 3.39
C ILE A 18 1.70 -5.98 2.35
N LYS A 19 2.45 -7.10 2.38
CA LYS A 19 3.65 -7.26 1.57
C LYS A 19 3.36 -7.13 0.06
N PRO A 20 4.22 -6.43 -0.69
CA PRO A 20 4.01 -6.12 -2.09
C PRO A 20 4.35 -7.32 -2.97
N VAL A 21 3.41 -8.27 -3.10
CA VAL A 21 3.58 -9.47 -3.93
C VAL A 21 2.40 -9.66 -4.87
N ALA A 22 2.68 -10.06 -6.11
CA ALA A 22 1.65 -10.41 -7.09
C ALA A 22 0.78 -11.56 -6.58
N GLY A 23 -0.54 -11.45 -6.76
CA GLY A 23 -1.51 -12.42 -6.21
C GLY A 23 -1.56 -12.45 -4.67
N GLY A 24 -0.90 -11.50 -4.00
CA GLY A 24 -0.88 -11.38 -2.54
C GLY A 24 -2.24 -11.03 -1.94
N ARG A 25 -2.28 -10.98 -0.60
CA ARG A 25 -3.53 -10.72 0.13
C ARG A 25 -4.03 -9.28 -0.03
N ARG A 26 -3.16 -8.34 -0.40
CA ARG A 26 -3.47 -6.91 -0.42
C ARG A 26 -4.72 -6.57 -1.24
N THR A 27 -4.86 -7.19 -2.42
CA THR A 27 -6.02 -7.02 -3.33
C THR A 27 -7.33 -7.56 -2.77
N LYS A 28 -7.29 -8.38 -1.71
CA LYS A 28 -8.48 -9.01 -1.11
C LYS A 28 -9.16 -8.15 -0.05
N TRP A 29 -8.44 -7.20 0.54
CA TRP A 29 -8.94 -6.43 1.67
C TRP A 29 -8.76 -4.92 1.52
N ASP A 30 -7.76 -4.46 0.77
CA ASP A 30 -7.56 -3.03 0.54
C ASP A 30 -8.47 -2.55 -0.59
N GLN A 31 -9.50 -1.79 -0.23
CA GLN A 31 -10.47 -1.25 -1.18
C GLN A 31 -9.86 -0.28 -2.20
N ASN A 32 -8.67 0.25 -1.93
CA ASN A 32 -7.96 1.13 -2.86
C ASN A 32 -7.00 0.37 -3.79
N VAL A 33 -6.91 -0.96 -3.68
CA VAL A 33 -6.05 -1.79 -4.54
C VAL A 33 -6.93 -2.78 -5.31
N LYS A 34 -7.05 -2.56 -6.62
CA LYS A 34 -7.77 -3.46 -7.52
C LYS A 34 -6.86 -4.60 -7.98
N ASP A 35 -5.66 -4.27 -8.44
CA ASP A 35 -4.68 -5.23 -8.91
C ASP A 35 -3.26 -4.84 -8.50
N PHE A 36 -2.39 -5.83 -8.40
CA PHE A 36 -0.99 -5.68 -8.05
C PHE A 36 -0.14 -6.65 -8.86
N GLU A 37 0.72 -6.10 -9.70
CA GLU A 37 1.57 -6.83 -10.63
C GLU A 37 3.04 -6.53 -10.35
N VAL A 38 3.91 -7.55 -10.44
CA VAL A 38 5.36 -7.35 -10.46
C VAL A 38 5.76 -7.21 -11.93
N VAL A 39 6.19 -6.01 -12.32
CA VAL A 39 6.63 -5.70 -13.69
C VAL A 39 8.02 -6.24 -13.94
N GLU A 40 8.94 -6.03 -12.98
CA GLU A 40 10.31 -6.52 -13.05
C GLU A 40 10.84 -6.82 -11.65
N ALA A 41 11.46 -7.98 -11.46
CA ALA A 41 12.20 -8.29 -10.24
C ALA A 41 13.67 -7.90 -10.43
N ILE A 42 14.14 -6.90 -9.68
CA ILE A 42 15.53 -6.40 -9.77
C ILE A 42 16.45 -7.22 -8.86
N SER A 43 15.95 -7.61 -7.69
CA SER A 43 16.62 -8.50 -6.74
C SER A 43 15.60 -9.21 -5.86
N ASP A 44 16.05 -10.03 -4.92
CA ASP A 44 15.18 -10.70 -3.93
C ASP A 44 14.38 -9.71 -3.06
N THR A 45 14.83 -8.46 -2.97
CA THR A 45 14.25 -7.43 -2.10
C THR A 45 13.79 -6.19 -2.84
N VAL A 46 14.11 -6.05 -4.14
CA VAL A 46 13.78 -4.88 -4.94
C VAL A 46 13.04 -5.30 -6.20
N SER A 47 11.90 -4.66 -6.47
CA SER A 47 11.09 -4.93 -7.67
C SER A 47 10.44 -3.66 -8.18
N VAL A 48 10.17 -3.59 -9.48
CA VAL A 48 9.25 -2.61 -10.06
C VAL A 48 7.87 -3.25 -10.08
N CYS A 49 6.91 -2.59 -9.43
CA CYS A 49 5.55 -3.06 -9.31
C CYS A 49 4.57 -2.08 -9.95
N ARG A 50 3.48 -2.60 -10.49
CA ARG A 50 2.33 -1.83 -10.94
C ARG A 50 1.16 -2.08 -10.00
N THR A 51 0.58 -1.02 -9.48
CA THR A 51 -0.66 -1.07 -8.69
C THR A 51 -1.76 -0.36 -9.44
N THR A 52 -2.92 -1.00 -9.60
CA THR A 52 -4.12 -0.33 -10.13
C THR A 52 -5.15 -0.14 -9.02
N THR A 53 -5.88 0.97 -9.09
CA THR A 53 -6.90 1.33 -8.12
C THR A 53 -8.26 1.43 -8.79
N PRO A 54 -9.35 1.08 -8.09
CA PRO A 54 -10.69 1.29 -8.61
C PRO A 54 -11.05 2.78 -8.57
N SER A 55 -12.19 3.15 -9.16
CA SER A 55 -12.76 4.46 -8.93
C SER A 55 -13.06 4.67 -7.45
N ALA A 56 -12.80 5.87 -6.93
CA ALA A 56 -12.99 6.22 -5.53
C ALA A 56 -13.84 7.50 -5.38
N PHE A 57 -14.18 7.81 -4.13
CA PHE A 57 -14.87 9.04 -3.74
C PHE A 57 -16.12 9.33 -4.60
N MET A 58 -17.08 8.39 -4.57
CA MET A 58 -18.32 8.47 -5.37
C MET A 58 -18.08 8.61 -6.88
N ARG A 59 -17.02 7.96 -7.39
CA ARG A 59 -16.58 8.00 -8.80
C ARG A 59 -16.06 9.35 -9.31
N ILE A 60 -15.88 10.33 -8.42
CA ILE A 60 -15.20 11.59 -8.74
C ILE A 60 -13.73 11.32 -9.10
N ILE A 61 -13.13 10.34 -8.43
CA ILE A 61 -11.80 9.84 -8.72
C ILE A 61 -11.98 8.60 -9.62
N SER A 62 -11.73 8.73 -10.93
CA SER A 62 -11.52 7.62 -11.89
C SER A 62 -10.46 6.57 -11.45
N PRO A 63 -10.31 5.44 -12.15
CA PRO A 63 -9.21 4.49 -11.87
C PRO A 63 -7.83 5.13 -12.04
N ARG A 64 -6.88 4.76 -11.18
CA ARG A 64 -5.46 5.14 -11.30
C ARG A 64 -4.59 3.91 -11.50
N GLU A 65 -3.44 4.13 -12.12
CA GLU A 65 -2.31 3.20 -12.05
C GLU A 65 -1.08 3.91 -11.47
N PHE A 66 -0.27 3.15 -10.74
CA PHE A 66 0.98 3.57 -10.13
C PHE A 66 2.06 2.57 -10.53
N VAL A 67 3.23 3.08 -10.90
CA VAL A 67 4.41 2.26 -11.22
C VAL A 67 5.52 2.69 -10.28
N ASP A 68 5.89 1.80 -9.38
CA ASP A 68 6.77 2.10 -8.27
C ASP A 68 7.93 1.10 -8.21
N VAL A 69 9.14 1.59 -7.94
CA VAL A 69 10.20 0.74 -7.40
C VAL A 69 9.91 0.52 -5.93
N VAL A 70 9.90 -0.75 -5.52
CA VAL A 70 9.53 -1.20 -4.19
C VAL A 70 10.69 -1.97 -3.58
N LEU A 71 11.10 -1.56 -2.38
CA LEU A 71 12.07 -2.22 -1.52
C LEU A 71 11.35 -2.90 -0.36
N VAL A 72 11.66 -4.18 -0.13
CA VAL A 72 11.31 -4.90 1.09
C VAL A 72 12.56 -5.09 1.93
N LYS A 73 12.47 -4.82 3.24
CA LYS A 73 13.58 -5.00 4.16
C LYS A 73 13.10 -5.48 5.52
N GLN A 74 13.86 -6.37 6.14
CA GLN A 74 13.71 -6.73 7.55
C GLN A 74 14.92 -6.21 8.34
N TYR A 75 14.66 -5.56 9.46
CA TYR A 75 15.67 -5.02 10.37
C TYR A 75 15.95 -6.00 11.51
N GLU A 76 17.06 -5.78 12.23
CA GLU A 76 17.52 -6.64 13.32
C GLU A 76 16.54 -6.70 14.49
N ASP A 77 15.79 -5.62 14.74
CA ASP A 77 14.73 -5.54 15.74
C ASP A 77 13.44 -6.30 15.35
N GLY A 78 13.44 -6.93 14.17
CA GLY A 78 12.28 -7.63 13.61
C GLY A 78 11.32 -6.74 12.85
N THR A 79 11.58 -5.42 12.74
CA THR A 79 10.77 -4.51 11.93
C THR A 79 10.81 -4.92 10.47
N MET A 80 9.64 -5.04 9.83
CA MET A 80 9.51 -5.29 8.40
C MET A 80 9.04 -4.03 7.69
N LEU A 81 9.74 -3.65 6.63
CA LEU A 81 9.51 -2.46 5.83
C LEU A 81 9.15 -2.84 4.40
N SER A 82 8.11 -2.19 3.88
CA SER A 82 7.95 -1.96 2.45
C SER A 82 8.11 -0.47 2.20
N ALA A 83 9.05 -0.08 1.35
CA ALA A 83 9.26 1.30 0.91
C ALA A 83 9.09 1.36 -0.60
N ALA A 84 8.47 2.43 -1.10
CA ALA A 84 8.23 2.58 -2.52
C ALA A 84 8.39 4.03 -2.97
N THR A 85 8.75 4.22 -4.24
CA THR A 85 8.67 5.51 -4.95
C THR A 85 8.43 5.27 -6.42
N ASN A 86 7.79 6.21 -7.09
CA ASN A 86 7.45 6.13 -8.50
C ASN A 86 8.69 6.00 -9.39
N VAL A 87 8.53 5.29 -10.49
CA VAL A 87 9.54 5.13 -11.53
C VAL A 87 8.88 5.00 -12.90
N GLU A 88 9.52 5.51 -13.94
CA GLU A 88 9.14 5.21 -15.31
C GLU A 88 9.74 3.86 -15.72
N HIS A 89 8.94 3.01 -16.37
CA HIS A 89 9.38 1.69 -16.79
C HIS A 89 8.96 1.40 -18.24
N PRO A 90 9.88 1.06 -19.16
CA PRO A 90 9.55 0.82 -20.57
C PRO A 90 8.52 -0.29 -20.80
N LEU A 91 8.50 -1.31 -19.94
CA LEU A 91 7.52 -2.40 -20.00
C LEU A 91 6.14 -2.05 -19.43
N CYS A 92 6.00 -0.87 -18.81
CA CYS A 92 4.74 -0.43 -18.21
C CYS A 92 4.40 1.03 -18.59
N PRO A 93 4.20 1.31 -19.90
CA PRO A 93 3.80 2.63 -20.35
C PRO A 93 2.38 3.00 -19.87
N PRO A 94 2.02 4.29 -19.83
CA PRO A 94 0.69 4.74 -19.46
C PRO A 94 -0.42 4.02 -20.23
N GLN A 95 -1.42 3.51 -19.51
CA GLN A 95 -2.55 2.80 -20.11
C GLN A 95 -3.77 3.72 -20.25
N PRO A 96 -4.54 3.64 -21.37
CA PRO A 96 -5.61 4.59 -21.68
C PRO A 96 -6.77 4.57 -20.67
N ASP A 97 -7.02 3.44 -20.01
CA ASP A 97 -8.12 3.29 -19.04
C ASP A 97 -7.79 3.85 -17.65
N PHE A 98 -6.56 4.33 -17.44
CA PHE A 98 -6.07 4.77 -16.14
C PHE A 98 -5.44 6.16 -16.21
N VAL A 99 -5.63 6.94 -15.15
CA VAL A 99 -4.79 8.11 -14.90
C VAL A 99 -3.50 7.62 -14.24
N ARG A 100 -2.33 7.95 -14.80
CA ARG A 100 -1.03 7.69 -14.16
C ARG A 100 -0.90 8.58 -12.93
N GLY A 101 -0.88 7.97 -11.75
CA GLY A 101 -0.52 8.65 -10.51
C GLY A 101 0.95 8.39 -10.16
N PHE A 102 1.46 9.16 -9.19
CA PHE A 102 2.84 9.10 -8.73
C PHE A 102 2.87 8.96 -7.22
N ASN A 103 3.44 7.86 -6.72
CA ASN A 103 3.81 7.78 -5.32
C ASN A 103 5.20 8.39 -5.15
N TYR A 104 5.33 9.42 -4.34
CA TYR A 104 6.62 9.83 -3.77
C TYR A 104 7.00 8.87 -2.63
N PRO A 105 8.20 8.98 -2.02
CA PRO A 105 8.64 8.07 -0.97
C PRO A 105 7.54 7.75 0.06
N CYS A 106 7.08 6.50 0.02
CA CYS A 106 5.94 6.01 0.77
C CYS A 106 6.22 4.59 1.25
N GLY A 107 5.32 4.02 2.05
CA GLY A 107 5.54 2.66 2.56
C GLY A 107 4.85 2.33 3.87
N CYS A 108 5.18 1.17 4.41
CA CYS A 108 4.67 0.68 5.67
C CYS A 108 5.79 0.05 6.51
N PHE A 109 5.81 0.36 7.81
CA PHE A 109 6.64 -0.29 8.81
C PHE A 109 5.75 -1.15 9.72
N CYS A 110 5.98 -2.46 9.74
CA CYS A 110 5.44 -3.40 10.73
C CYS A 110 6.46 -3.56 11.86
N ILE A 111 6.22 -2.87 12.97
CA ILE A 111 7.14 -2.78 14.10
C ILE A 111 6.64 -3.72 15.22
N PRO A 112 7.45 -4.71 15.64
CA PRO A 112 7.14 -5.55 16.80
C PRO A 112 7.02 -4.72 18.08
N LEU A 113 6.05 -5.05 18.93
CA LEU A 113 5.93 -4.47 20.27
C LEU A 113 6.63 -5.35 21.31
N PRO A 114 7.60 -4.83 22.09
CA PRO A 114 8.28 -5.59 23.13
C PRO A 114 7.29 -6.20 24.15
N GLY A 115 7.37 -7.51 24.34
CA GLY A 115 6.49 -8.24 25.28
C GLY A 115 5.06 -8.49 24.77
N GLU A 116 4.71 -8.02 23.56
CA GLU A 116 3.36 -8.14 23.01
C GLU A 116 3.39 -8.80 21.62
N PRO A 117 3.72 -10.11 21.51
CA PRO A 117 3.93 -10.79 20.21
C PRO A 117 2.68 -10.83 19.31
N ASP A 118 1.49 -10.65 19.89
CA ASP A 118 0.21 -10.61 19.21
C ASP A 118 -0.23 -9.21 18.79
N ARG A 119 0.64 -8.20 18.91
CA ARG A 119 0.36 -6.81 18.52
C ARG A 119 1.52 -6.23 17.72
N THR A 120 1.17 -5.42 16.74
CA THR A 120 2.13 -4.78 15.84
C THR A 120 1.82 -3.29 15.77
N GLN A 121 2.82 -2.44 15.97
CA GLN A 121 2.70 -1.03 15.60
C GLN A 121 2.90 -0.92 14.09
N LEU A 122 1.89 -0.38 13.41
CA LEU A 122 1.93 -0.15 11.97
C LEU A 122 2.04 1.35 11.71
N LEU A 123 3.16 1.77 11.13
CA LEU A 123 3.31 3.09 10.54
C LEU A 123 3.09 2.98 9.03
N SER A 124 2.31 3.91 8.47
CA SER A 124 2.09 3.96 7.03
C SER A 124 2.26 5.39 6.52
N PHE A 125 2.93 5.52 5.38
CA PHE A 125 3.21 6.80 4.74
C PHE A 125 2.59 6.76 3.36
N PHE A 126 1.68 7.68 3.08
CA PHE A 126 1.01 7.83 1.79
C PHE A 126 1.34 9.22 1.26
N GLN A 127 2.26 9.29 0.29
CA GLN A 127 2.66 10.53 -0.37
C GLN A 127 2.34 10.39 -1.86
N THR A 128 1.07 10.47 -2.18
CA THR A 128 0.56 10.11 -3.51
C THR A 128 0.04 11.36 -4.22
N ASP A 129 0.52 11.58 -5.43
CA ASP A 129 -0.13 12.42 -6.42
C ASP A 129 -1.06 11.54 -7.28
N LEU A 130 -2.36 11.84 -7.24
CA LEU A 130 -3.37 11.09 -7.98
C LEU A 130 -3.38 11.40 -9.48
N GLY A 131 -2.60 12.41 -9.91
CA GLY A 131 -2.56 12.92 -11.27
C GLY A 131 -3.90 13.49 -11.75
N GLY A 132 -3.90 13.90 -13.03
CA GLY A 132 -5.09 14.43 -13.70
C GLY A 132 -5.56 15.78 -13.15
N TYR A 133 -6.85 16.07 -13.36
CA TYR A 133 -7.45 17.38 -13.07
C TYR A 133 -8.43 17.29 -11.89
N LEU A 134 -7.93 16.97 -10.70
CA LEU A 134 -8.74 16.92 -9.48
C LEU A 134 -8.68 18.24 -8.71
N PRO A 135 -9.81 18.74 -8.19
CA PRO A 135 -9.78 19.81 -7.19
C PRO A 135 -9.04 19.36 -5.92
N GLN A 136 -8.18 20.22 -5.38
CA GLN A 136 -7.39 19.89 -4.18
C GLN A 136 -8.28 19.46 -3.00
N THR A 137 -9.48 20.05 -2.85
CA THR A 137 -10.44 19.70 -1.79
C THR A 137 -10.90 18.24 -1.85
N VAL A 138 -11.01 17.66 -3.06
CA VAL A 138 -11.33 16.23 -3.24
C VAL A 138 -10.17 15.38 -2.74
N VAL A 139 -8.94 15.74 -3.10
CA VAL A 139 -7.71 15.06 -2.69
C VAL A 139 -7.54 15.09 -1.17
N ASP A 140 -7.70 16.28 -0.57
CA ASP A 140 -7.57 16.52 0.86
C ASP A 140 -8.62 15.77 1.69
N SER A 141 -9.80 15.54 1.13
CA SER A 141 -10.87 14.75 1.76
C SER A 141 -10.66 13.24 1.60
N PHE A 142 -10.11 12.83 0.45
CA PHE A 142 -9.93 11.43 0.12
C PHE A 142 -8.86 10.74 0.99
N PHE A 143 -7.67 11.33 1.12
CA PHE A 143 -6.55 10.65 1.78
C PHE A 143 -6.78 10.31 3.26
N PRO A 144 -7.32 11.21 4.10
CA PRO A 144 -7.63 10.87 5.49
C PRO A 144 -8.62 9.70 5.61
N ALA A 145 -9.68 9.72 4.80
CA ALA A 145 -10.68 8.64 4.77
C ALA A 145 -10.07 7.31 4.27
N SER A 146 -9.21 7.39 3.25
CA SER A 146 -8.49 6.25 2.68
C SER A 146 -7.57 5.59 3.73
N ILE A 147 -6.82 6.38 4.49
CA ILE A 147 -5.94 5.87 5.57
C ILE A 147 -6.77 5.21 6.67
N ALA A 148 -7.84 5.86 7.14
CA ALA A 148 -8.71 5.27 8.16
C ALA A 148 -9.33 3.95 7.68
N GLY A 149 -9.78 3.91 6.42
CA GLY A 149 -10.29 2.70 5.76
C GLY A 149 -9.25 1.59 5.66
N PHE A 150 -8.01 1.92 5.32
CA PHE A 150 -6.88 0.99 5.28
C PHE A 150 -6.67 0.28 6.63
N TYR A 151 -6.57 1.02 7.74
CA TYR A 151 -6.39 0.42 9.07
C TYR A 151 -7.61 -0.43 9.50
N SER A 152 -8.82 0.05 9.22
CA SER A 152 -10.07 -0.67 9.53
C SER A 152 -10.16 -2.00 8.78
N ASN A 153 -9.88 -1.98 7.47
CA ASN A 153 -9.95 -3.17 6.63
C ASN A 153 -8.81 -4.15 6.92
N LEU A 154 -7.60 -3.66 7.15
CA LEU A 154 -6.47 -4.49 7.56
C LEU A 154 -6.78 -5.22 8.87
N THR A 155 -7.36 -4.52 9.85
CA THR A 155 -7.75 -5.12 11.14
C THR A 155 -8.75 -6.26 10.96
N LYS A 156 -9.71 -6.13 10.02
CA LYS A 156 -10.64 -7.21 9.69
C LYS A 156 -9.92 -8.37 8.99
N ALA A 157 -9.04 -8.07 8.05
CA ALA A 157 -8.29 -9.07 7.29
C ALA A 157 -7.42 -9.94 8.21
N VAL A 158 -6.66 -9.34 9.14
CA VAL A 158 -5.82 -10.12 10.07
C VAL A 158 -6.64 -10.94 11.06
N LYS A 159 -7.83 -10.48 11.46
CA LYS A 159 -8.74 -11.29 12.29
C LYS A 159 -9.24 -12.52 11.55
N ALA A 160 -9.51 -12.38 10.25
CA ALA A 160 -9.92 -13.49 9.39
C ALA A 160 -8.79 -14.51 9.12
N LEU A 161 -7.52 -14.15 9.35
CA LEU A 161 -6.40 -15.12 9.29
C LEU A 161 -6.35 -16.05 10.49
N LYS A 162 -6.85 -15.60 11.64
CA LYS A 162 -6.84 -16.34 12.91
C LYS A 162 -8.08 -17.23 13.09
N ALA A 163 -9.08 -17.09 12.22
CA ALA A 163 -10.33 -17.87 12.24
C ALA A 163 -10.19 -19.11 11.34
#